data_AF-A0A6V7ILS0-F1
#
_entry.id   AF-A0A6V7ILS0-F1
#
_cell.length_a   1.000
_cell.length_b   1.000
_cell.length_c   1.000
_cell.angle_alpha   90.00
_cell.angle_beta   90.00
_cell.angle_gamma   90.00
#
_symmetry.space_group_name_H-M   'P 1'
#
loop_
_entity.id
_entity.type
_entity.pdbx_description
1 polymer ?
#
loop_
_entity_poly.entity_id
_entity_poly.type
_entity_poly.pdbx_seq_one_letter_code
_entity_poly.pdbx_strand_id
1 'polypeptide(L)'
;PDETGFDPLTDAPSFTPEPEPDEFEVEMSDICLPVLFTLHNDPDKWVLLQDLMTAAKVKSRDALLRQINPKASSGPPSVAHREVMRELKLPDFLEQSRCCHLLSAGEKINVRASKVTLIKYTDKVKALLNVERIVINLR
;
A
#
# COMPACT_ATOMS: atom_id res chain seq x y z
N PRO A 1 -29.62 -45.97 -34.66
CA PRO A 1 -30.05 -44.85 -33.80
C PRO A 1 -28.90 -44.45 -32.88
N ASP A 2 -28.29 -43.31 -33.18
CA ASP A 2 -27.89 -42.26 -32.23
C ASP A 2 -27.01 -41.29 -33.03
N GLU A 3 -27.69 -40.31 -33.62
CA GLU A 3 -27.13 -39.10 -34.21
C GLU A 3 -26.38 -38.35 -33.11
N THR A 4 -25.06 -38.49 -33.07
CA THR A 4 -24.19 -37.63 -32.27
C THR A 4 -23.66 -36.51 -33.16
N GLY A 5 -24.57 -35.66 -33.63
CA GLY A 5 -24.25 -34.39 -34.27
C GLY A 5 -24.65 -33.24 -33.35
N PHE A 6 -23.73 -32.32 -33.07
CA PHE A 6 -24.06 -31.04 -32.46
C PHE A 6 -24.84 -30.21 -33.47
N ASP A 7 -26.09 -29.85 -33.17
CA ASP A 7 -26.89 -28.94 -33.98
C ASP A 7 -26.57 -27.48 -33.60
N PRO A 8 -25.88 -26.71 -34.46
CA PRO A 8 -25.42 -25.35 -34.18
C PRO A 8 -26.57 -24.33 -34.11
N LEU A 9 -27.81 -24.70 -34.45
CA LEU A 9 -28.98 -23.82 -34.35
C LEU A 9 -29.73 -23.96 -33.03
N THR A 10 -29.57 -25.08 -32.31
CA THR A 10 -30.30 -25.36 -31.06
C THR A 10 -29.47 -25.20 -29.78
N ASP A 11 -28.13 -25.19 -29.88
CA ASP A 11 -27.23 -25.02 -28.74
C ASP A 11 -26.22 -23.88 -29.00
N ALA A 12 -26.71 -22.64 -28.97
CA ALA A 12 -25.82 -21.48 -28.98
C ALA A 12 -24.97 -21.52 -27.70
N PRO A 13 -23.64 -21.36 -27.78
CA PRO A 13 -22.80 -21.33 -26.59
C PRO A 13 -23.34 -20.29 -25.62
N SER A 14 -23.48 -20.68 -24.36
CA SER A 14 -23.94 -19.79 -23.31
C SER A 14 -23.10 -18.51 -23.31
N PHE A 15 -23.75 -17.38 -23.05
CA PHE A 15 -23.09 -16.08 -22.96
C PHE A 15 -21.92 -16.18 -21.96
N THR A 16 -20.69 -16.28 -22.46
CA THR A 16 -19.50 -16.08 -21.65
C THR A 16 -19.47 -14.61 -21.28
N PRO A 17 -19.54 -14.25 -19.98
CA PRO A 17 -19.35 -12.87 -19.56
C PRO A 17 -18.04 -12.37 -20.16
N GLU A 18 -18.08 -11.19 -20.76
CA GLU A 18 -16.86 -10.52 -21.22
C GLU A 18 -15.94 -10.40 -20.00
N PRO A 19 -14.66 -10.84 -20.08
CA PRO A 19 -13.75 -10.72 -18.96
C PRO A 19 -13.69 -9.24 -18.55
N GLU A 20 -13.79 -8.96 -17.24
CA GLU A 20 -13.66 -7.59 -16.77
C GLU A 20 -12.32 -7.03 -17.26
N PRO A 21 -12.31 -5.81 -17.85
CA PRO A 21 -11.09 -5.22 -18.35
C PRO A 21 -10.07 -5.11 -17.20
N ASP A 22 -8.84 -5.55 -17.44
CA ASP A 22 -7.79 -5.43 -16.44
C ASP A 22 -7.49 -3.94 -16.20
N GLU A 23 -7.84 -3.45 -15.01
CA GLU A 23 -7.54 -2.09 -14.58
C GLU A 23 -6.19 -2.03 -13.84
N PHE A 24 -5.30 -1.15 -14.30
CA PHE A 24 -4.03 -0.88 -13.64
C PHE A 24 -4.05 0.48 -12.96
N GLU A 25 -3.81 0.51 -11.67
CA GLU A 25 -3.57 1.76 -10.93
C GLU A 25 -2.09 2.11 -10.95
N VAL A 26 -1.78 3.30 -11.45
CA VAL A 26 -0.44 3.88 -11.43
C VAL A 26 -0.45 5.08 -10.49
N GLU A 27 0.45 5.05 -9.51
CA GLU A 27 0.73 6.19 -8.63
C GLU A 27 2.02 6.88 -9.09
N MET A 28 1.98 8.20 -9.26
CA MET A 28 3.15 9.00 -9.59
C MET A 28 3.23 10.26 -8.73
N SER A 29 4.43 10.81 -8.61
CA SER A 29 4.69 12.05 -7.88
C SER A 29 5.97 12.69 -8.42
N ASP A 30 6.11 14.00 -8.22
CA ASP A 30 7.33 14.76 -8.54
C ASP A 30 8.52 14.45 -7.62
N ILE A 31 8.27 13.70 -6.53
CA ILE A 31 9.30 13.24 -5.60
C ILE A 31 9.52 11.74 -5.73
N CYS A 32 10.70 11.26 -5.29
CA CYS A 32 10.93 9.84 -5.13
C CYS A 32 10.01 9.30 -4.02
N LEU A 33 9.03 8.50 -4.40
CA LEU A 33 8.11 7.90 -3.43
C LEU A 33 8.85 6.93 -2.50
N PRO A 34 8.53 6.96 -1.19
CA PRO A 34 9.16 6.07 -0.23
C PRO A 34 8.72 4.62 -0.46
N VAL A 35 9.55 3.69 0.01
CA VAL A 35 9.27 2.25 -0.17
C VAL A 35 8.04 1.84 0.62
N LEU A 36 7.17 1.09 -0.05
CA LEU A 36 5.98 0.51 0.55
C LEU A 36 6.23 -0.94 0.98
N PHE A 37 5.65 -1.29 2.12
CA PHE A 37 5.71 -2.60 2.72
C PHE A 37 4.30 -3.12 2.97
N THR A 38 4.08 -4.41 2.80
CA THR A 38 2.93 -5.14 3.35
C THR A 38 3.38 -5.95 4.55
N LEU A 39 2.50 -6.16 5.52
CA LEU A 39 2.78 -7.01 6.68
C LEU A 39 1.97 -8.30 6.59
N HIS A 40 2.47 -9.37 7.21
CA HIS A 40 1.76 -10.66 7.23
C HIS A 40 0.35 -10.52 7.82
N ASN A 41 -0.65 -11.08 7.12
CA ASN A 41 -2.08 -10.98 7.46
C ASN A 41 -2.62 -9.54 7.56
N ASP A 42 -1.98 -8.58 6.90
CA ASP A 42 -2.40 -7.19 6.86
C ASP A 42 -2.48 -6.73 5.39
N PRO A 43 -3.69 -6.41 4.87
CA PRO A 43 -3.85 -5.96 3.49
C PRO A 43 -3.37 -4.52 3.28
N ASP A 44 -3.12 -3.76 4.35
CA ASP A 44 -2.69 -2.38 4.24
C ASP A 44 -1.23 -2.25 3.77
N LYS A 45 -0.96 -1.17 3.03
CA LYS A 45 0.40 -0.75 2.71
C LYS A 45 0.94 0.16 3.80
N TRP A 46 2.22 0.02 4.10
CA TRP A 46 2.92 0.71 5.17
C TRP A 46 4.20 1.35 4.64
N VAL A 47 4.59 2.48 5.23
CA VAL A 47 5.84 3.17 4.94
C VAL A 47 6.63 3.39 6.23
N LEU A 48 7.96 3.34 6.17
CA LEU A 48 8.79 3.71 7.30
C LEU A 48 8.61 5.20 7.65
N LEU A 49 8.39 5.50 8.93
CA LEU A 49 8.21 6.87 9.42
C LEU A 49 9.36 7.78 8.98
N GLN A 50 10.60 7.29 9.04
CA GLN A 50 11.79 8.06 8.72
C GLN A 50 11.83 8.47 7.23
N ASP A 51 11.47 7.54 6.35
CA ASP A 51 11.43 7.77 4.91
C ASP A 51 10.27 8.71 4.56
N LEU A 52 9.10 8.52 5.17
CA LEU A 52 7.96 9.41 5.00
C LEU A 52 8.29 10.85 5.44
N MET A 53 8.93 11.01 6.61
CA MET A 53 9.36 12.32 7.10
C MET A 53 10.35 12.99 6.14
N THR A 54 11.26 12.22 5.56
CA THR A 54 12.26 12.70 4.60
C THR A 54 11.59 13.13 3.30
N ALA A 55 10.73 12.29 2.72
CA ALA A 55 10.01 12.56 1.48
C ALA A 55 9.08 13.77 1.61
N ALA A 56 8.32 13.87 2.71
CA ALA A 56 7.43 14.99 3.00
C ALA A 56 8.14 16.24 3.55
N LYS A 57 9.46 16.18 3.76
CA LYS A 57 10.27 17.27 4.35
C LYS A 57 9.78 17.73 5.74
N VAL A 58 9.18 16.81 6.50
CA VAL A 58 8.66 17.06 7.85
C VAL A 58 9.70 16.65 8.89
N LYS A 59 10.11 17.59 9.75
CA LYS A 59 11.16 17.36 10.76
C LYS A 59 10.66 16.75 12.07
N SER A 60 9.37 16.86 12.36
CA SER A 60 8.78 16.41 13.62
C SER A 60 7.77 15.29 13.38
N ARG A 61 7.96 14.17 14.08
CA ARG A 61 6.98 13.08 14.11
C ARG A 61 5.61 13.59 14.50
N ASP A 62 5.51 14.38 15.57
CA ASP A 62 4.21 14.83 16.08
C ASP A 62 3.54 15.85 15.14
N ALA A 63 4.31 16.59 14.34
CA ALA A 63 3.76 17.43 13.27
C ALA A 63 3.18 16.56 12.14
N LEU A 64 3.91 15.52 11.72
CA LEU A 64 3.44 14.56 10.71
C LEU A 64 2.16 13.85 11.18
N LEU A 65 2.18 13.30 12.40
CA LEU A 65 1.06 12.55 12.99
C LEU A 65 -0.22 13.38 13.07
N ARG A 66 -0.11 14.68 13.38
CA ARG A 66 -1.24 15.62 13.37
C ARG A 66 -1.80 15.89 11.97
N GLN A 67 -0.97 15.86 10.93
CA GLN A 67 -1.43 16.04 9.54
C GLN A 67 -2.16 14.79 9.02
N ILE A 68 -1.63 13.60 9.33
CA ILE A 68 -2.19 12.33 8.84
C ILE A 68 -3.42 11.87 9.64
N ASN A 69 -3.49 12.17 10.95
CA ASN A 69 -4.62 11.82 11.80
C ASN A 69 -4.99 12.99 12.73
N PRO A 70 -5.64 14.05 12.22
CA PRO A 70 -5.95 15.26 12.98
C PRO A 70 -7.00 15.03 14.09
N LYS A 71 -7.77 13.94 14.01
CA LYS A 71 -8.82 13.59 14.99
C LYS A 71 -8.32 12.65 16.10
N ALA A 72 -7.01 12.39 16.16
CA ALA A 72 -6.41 11.55 17.17
C ALA A 72 -6.76 12.04 18.59
N SER A 73 -7.11 11.09 19.47
CA SER A 73 -7.41 11.38 20.87
C SER A 73 -6.20 12.01 21.57
N SER A 74 -6.43 12.90 22.53
CA SER A 74 -5.37 13.46 23.38
C SER A 74 -4.83 12.37 24.30
N GLY A 75 -3.73 11.72 23.92
CA GLY A 75 -3.12 10.63 24.67
C GLY A 75 -1.73 10.27 24.11
N PRO A 76 -1.07 9.24 24.68
CA PRO A 76 0.22 8.77 24.17
C PRO A 76 0.13 8.43 22.68
N PRO A 77 1.13 8.77 21.84
CA PRO A 77 1.04 8.59 20.39
C PRO A 77 0.76 7.15 19.95
N SER A 78 1.27 6.15 20.68
CA SER A 78 1.01 4.72 20.42
C SER A 78 -0.46 4.33 20.57
N VAL A 79 -1.23 5.07 21.35
CA VAL A 79 -2.66 4.86 21.57
C VAL A 79 -3.46 5.77 20.64
N ALA A 80 -3.13 7.06 20.62
CA ALA A 80 -3.81 8.09 19.85
C ALA A 80 -3.76 7.86 18.32
N HIS A 81 -2.67 7.24 17.84
CA HIS A 81 -2.44 6.98 16.42
C HIS A 81 -2.41 5.50 16.07
N ARG A 82 -2.95 4.61 16.91
CA ARG A 82 -2.89 3.15 16.71
C ARG A 82 -3.44 2.69 15.34
N GLU A 83 -4.41 3.40 14.79
CA GLU A 83 -5.02 3.09 13.49
C GLU A 83 -4.12 3.44 12.30
N VAL A 84 -3.19 4.37 12.47
CA VAL A 84 -2.34 4.90 11.39
C VAL A 84 -0.85 4.65 11.61
N MET A 85 -0.46 4.18 12.80
CA MET A 85 0.92 4.00 13.22
C MET A 85 1.10 2.64 13.90
N ARG A 86 2.16 1.93 13.54
CA ARG A 86 2.55 0.67 14.15
C ARG A 86 4.02 0.71 14.55
N GLU A 87 4.33 0.29 15.77
CA GLU A 87 5.71 0.05 16.20
C GLU A 87 5.96 -1.47 16.25
N LEU A 88 7.04 -1.90 15.62
CA LEU A 88 7.46 -3.30 15.61
C LEU A 88 8.92 -3.40 16.06
N LYS A 89 9.28 -4.49 16.74
CA LYS A 89 10.70 -4.79 16.92
C LYS A 89 11.31 -5.07 15.55
N LEU A 90 12.58 -4.70 15.38
CA LEU A 90 13.24 -4.89 14.09
C LEU A 90 13.20 -6.35 13.60
N PRO A 91 13.46 -7.39 14.43
CA PRO A 91 13.37 -8.78 14.00
C PRO A 91 11.99 -9.13 13.46
N ASP A 92 10.93 -8.76 14.20
CA ASP A 92 9.54 -9.00 13.83
C ASP A 92 9.20 -8.33 12.49
N PHE A 93 9.69 -7.11 12.26
CA PHE A 93 9.52 -6.41 10.99
C PHE A 93 10.20 -7.13 9.83
N LEU A 94 11.46 -7.56 10.01
CA LEU A 94 12.21 -8.26 8.96
C LEU A 94 11.58 -9.61 8.61
N GLU A 95 10.95 -10.28 9.57
CA GLU A 95 10.26 -11.56 9.36
C GLU A 95 8.90 -11.37 8.66
N GLN A 96 8.10 -10.41 9.12
CA GLN A 96 6.69 -10.28 8.74
C GLN A 96 6.46 -9.35 7.54
N SER A 97 7.41 -8.47 7.20
CA SER A 97 7.23 -7.52 6.11
C SER A 97 7.63 -8.07 4.75
N ARG A 98 7.02 -7.54 3.69
CA ARG A 98 7.40 -7.75 2.29
C ARG A 98 7.46 -6.40 1.59
N CYS A 99 8.57 -6.14 0.91
CA CYS A 99 8.74 -4.95 0.09
C CYS A 99 7.85 -5.04 -1.16
N CYS A 100 7.18 -3.95 -1.52
CA CYS A 100 6.35 -3.86 -2.72
C CYS A 100 7.14 -3.47 -3.98
N HIS A 101 8.45 -3.20 -3.88
CA HIS A 101 9.28 -2.80 -5.02
C HIS A 101 9.93 -4.01 -5.69
N LEU A 102 9.91 -4.03 -7.03
CA LEU A 102 10.53 -5.07 -7.85
C LEU A 102 12.08 -5.09 -7.71
N LEU A 103 12.68 -3.95 -7.40
CA LEU A 103 14.13 -3.80 -7.23
C LEU A 103 14.41 -3.21 -5.85
N SER A 104 14.84 -4.03 -4.89
CA SER A 104 15.21 -3.63 -3.51
C SER A 104 16.51 -2.81 -3.41
N ALA A 105 16.98 -2.20 -4.50
CA ALA A 105 18.34 -1.68 -4.64
C ALA A 105 18.66 -0.40 -3.82
N GLY A 106 17.82 0.00 -2.85
CA GLY A 106 18.03 1.24 -2.10
C GLY A 106 17.33 1.34 -0.74
N GLU A 107 16.78 0.27 -0.19
CA GLU A 107 16.13 0.31 1.13
C GLU A 107 17.15 0.59 2.25
N LYS A 108 17.02 1.74 2.91
CA LYS A 108 17.92 2.16 3.99
C LYS A 108 17.33 1.82 5.36
N ILE A 109 17.10 0.52 5.61
CA ILE A 109 16.66 0.07 6.94
C ILE A 109 17.84 0.18 7.92
N ASN A 110 17.64 0.90 9.02
CA ASN A 110 18.64 0.95 10.09
C ASN A 110 18.63 -0.36 10.91
N VAL A 111 19.44 -1.33 10.47
CA VAL A 111 19.54 -2.64 11.12
C VAL A 111 20.09 -2.63 12.54
N ARG A 112 20.64 -1.49 13.00
CA ARG A 112 21.08 -1.31 14.40
C ARG A 112 19.96 -0.84 15.33
N ALA A 113 18.81 -0.42 14.78
CA ALA A 113 17.68 -0.01 15.59
C ALA A 113 16.99 -1.22 16.24
N SER A 114 16.53 -1.08 17.47
CA SER A 114 15.76 -2.13 18.16
C SER A 114 14.31 -2.23 17.66
N LYS A 115 13.77 -1.15 17.10
CA LYS A 115 12.41 -1.06 16.59
C LYS A 115 12.32 -0.18 15.35
N VAL A 116 11.27 -0.41 14.57
CA VAL A 116 10.85 0.44 13.46
C VAL A 116 9.46 1.00 13.73
N THR A 117 9.18 2.18 13.18
CA THR A 117 7.85 2.78 13.20
C THR A 117 7.34 2.86 11.78
N LEU A 118 6.17 2.26 11.55
CA LEU A 118 5.47 2.24 10.29
C LEU A 118 4.27 3.18 10.35
N ILE A 119 4.01 3.85 9.23
CA ILE A 119 2.82 4.68 9.01
C ILE A 119 1.98 4.05 7.90
N LYS A 120 0.68 3.92 8.14
CA LYS A 120 -0.27 3.39 7.15
C LYS A 120 -0.33 4.32 5.95
N TYR A 121 -0.19 3.75 4.74
CA TYR A 121 -0.20 4.48 3.48
C TYR A 121 -1.64 4.82 3.05
N THR A 122 -2.22 5.81 3.74
CA THR A 122 -3.59 6.30 3.55
C THR A 122 -3.66 7.39 2.48
N ASP A 123 -4.86 7.77 2.05
CA ASP A 123 -5.06 8.91 1.13
C ASP A 123 -4.48 10.22 1.67
N LYS A 124 -4.43 10.40 2.99
CA LYS A 124 -3.75 11.55 3.62
C LYS A 124 -2.25 11.53 3.42
N VAL A 125 -1.62 10.35 3.48
CA VAL A 125 -0.20 10.18 3.18
C VAL A 125 0.06 10.40 1.69
N LYS A 126 -0.80 9.86 0.81
CA LYS A 126 -0.74 10.11 -0.64
C LYS A 126 -0.82 11.60 -0.96
N ALA A 127 -1.78 12.32 -0.36
CA ALA A 127 -1.91 13.76 -0.51
C ALA A 127 -0.67 14.53 0.01
N LEU A 128 -0.08 14.10 1.13
CA LEU A 128 1.13 14.71 1.68
C LEU A 128 2.34 14.53 0.75
N LEU A 129 2.40 13.41 0.05
CA LEU A 129 3.45 13.08 -0.93
C LEU A 129 3.12 13.58 -2.33
N ASN A 130 2.03 14.33 -2.51
CA ASN A 130 1.55 14.83 -3.80
C ASN A 130 1.42 13.71 -4.84
N VAL A 131 0.86 12.57 -4.43
CA VAL A 131 0.65 11.40 -5.29
C VAL A 131 -0.56 11.64 -6.18
N GLU A 132 -0.35 11.51 -7.48
CA GLU A 132 -1.39 11.45 -8.50
C GLU A 132 -1.66 9.99 -8.86
N ARG A 133 -2.95 9.63 -8.94
CA ARG A 133 -3.39 8.29 -9.32
C ARG A 133 -3.97 8.32 -10.73
N ILE A 134 -3.43 7.49 -11.61
CA ILE A 134 -3.98 7.22 -12.94
C ILE A 134 -4.51 5.78 -12.96
N VAL A 135 -5.69 5.60 -13.55
CA VAL A 135 -6.25 4.29 -13.85
C VAL A 135 -6.11 4.04 -15.35
N ILE A 136 -5.38 2.99 -15.71
CA ILE A 136 -5.19 2.54 -17.09
C ILE A 136 -6.11 1.34 -17.29
N ASN A 137 -7.08 1.46 -18.19
CA ASN A 137 -7.95 0.37 -18.58
C ASN A 137 -7.32 -0.36 -19.77
N LEU A 138 -6.96 -1.64 -19.62
CA LEU A 138 -6.59 -2.46 -20.76
C LEU A 138 -7.86 -2.92 -21.46
N ARG A 139 -7.98 -2.60 -22.74
CA ARG A 139 -9.00 -3.12 -23.66
C ARG A 139 -8.41 -4.27 -24.46
#